data_AF-A0A960NJU3-F1
#
_entry.id   AF-A0A960NJU3-F1
#
_cell.length_a   1.000
_cell.length_b   1.000
_cell.length_c   1.000
_cell.angle_alpha   90.00
_cell.angle_beta   90.00
_cell.angle_gamma   90.00
#
_symmetry.space_group_name_H-M   'P 1'
#
loop_
_entity.id
_entity.type
_entity.pdbx_description
1 polymer ?
#
loop_
_entity_poly.entity_id
_entity_poly.type
_entity_poly.pdbx_seq_one_letter_code
_entity_poly.pdbx_strand_id
1 'polypeptide(L)'
;PAEQRELPIILQLPRSMRSDINRLKTIGIKGRAGNMVQLGELGTFEETTREQTIFHKNLKRVAYVTAEMAGRGPAYAVLSLGRTLKQNPLPPGMTVDWKGEGEWKITVDVFRDLGLAFAAALLAIYVLLVYETKSYALPGIIMLSIPLTMIGIMPGFWLLNLLVNRPIGGFDNPVFFTATAMIGMIALAGIVVRNGIILIDFIRTNTMRGESVKQAVLDAGAVRFRPIVLTAGTTMLGAWPITLDPIFSGLAWSIIFGLFVSTAFTLMVVPVAYVMLYGKKEVEP
;
A
#
# COMPACT_ATOMS: atom_id res chain seq x y z
N PRO A 1 -26.12 -13.97 -46.47
CA PRO A 1 -26.27 -14.36 -45.04
C PRO A 1 -24.92 -14.86 -44.49
N ALA A 2 -24.10 -13.94 -43.96
CA ALA A 2 -22.73 -14.23 -43.53
C ALA A 2 -22.34 -13.52 -42.22
N GLU A 3 -23.32 -13.07 -41.42
CA GLU A 3 -23.06 -12.40 -40.15
C GLU A 3 -23.17 -13.38 -38.97
N GLN A 4 -22.14 -13.40 -38.12
CA GLN A 4 -22.01 -14.28 -36.95
C GLN A 4 -22.89 -13.88 -35.75
N ARG A 5 -23.55 -12.71 -35.78
CA ARG A 5 -24.42 -12.22 -34.70
C ARG A 5 -25.72 -11.71 -35.28
N GLU A 6 -26.83 -12.00 -34.61
CA GLU A 6 -28.15 -11.52 -34.99
C GLU A 6 -28.20 -9.98 -34.89
N LEU A 7 -28.62 -9.32 -35.97
CA LEU A 7 -28.87 -7.89 -36.00
C LEU A 7 -30.35 -7.62 -35.69
N PRO A 8 -30.66 -6.87 -34.61
CA PRO A 8 -32.05 -6.50 -34.34
C PRO A 8 -32.50 -5.44 -35.35
N ILE A 9 -33.60 -5.73 -36.06
CA ILE A 9 -34.31 -4.74 -36.87
C ILE A 9 -35.36 -4.08 -35.98
N ILE A 10 -35.14 -2.80 -35.63
CA ILE A 10 -36.04 -2.05 -34.74
C ILE A 10 -36.78 -1.00 -35.56
N LEU A 11 -38.10 -1.12 -35.62
CA LEU A 11 -38.97 -0.07 -36.15
C LEU A 11 -39.21 0.98 -35.06
N GLN A 12 -38.81 2.22 -35.30
CA GLN A 12 -38.98 3.31 -34.35
C GLN A 12 -39.32 4.62 -35.06
N LEU A 13 -40.24 5.41 -34.47
CA LEU A 13 -40.56 6.75 -34.96
C LEU A 13 -39.34 7.70 -34.86
N PRO A 14 -39.23 8.68 -35.77
CA PRO A 14 -38.19 9.71 -35.71
C PRO A 14 -38.17 10.41 -34.35
N ARG A 15 -36.96 10.74 -33.85
CA ARG A 15 -36.78 11.37 -32.54
C ARG A 15 -37.65 12.62 -32.36
N SER A 16 -37.75 13.44 -33.41
CA SER A 16 -38.55 14.67 -33.44
C SER A 16 -40.03 14.45 -33.10
N MET A 17 -40.60 13.27 -33.36
CA MET A 17 -42.01 12.96 -33.06
C MET A 17 -42.21 12.39 -31.65
N ARG A 18 -41.13 12.01 -30.94
CA ARG A 18 -41.15 11.36 -29.62
C ARG A 18 -40.34 12.07 -28.53
N SER A 19 -39.91 13.30 -28.79
CA SER A 19 -39.11 14.10 -27.86
C SER A 19 -39.94 14.94 -26.89
N ASP A 20 -41.24 15.06 -27.13
CA ASP A 20 -42.13 15.94 -26.35
C ASP A 20 -43.49 15.27 -26.10
N ILE A 21 -44.06 15.48 -24.91
CA ILE A 21 -45.33 14.87 -24.50
C ILE A 21 -46.49 15.34 -25.38
N ASN A 22 -46.52 16.62 -25.80
CA ASN A 22 -47.59 17.13 -26.66
C ASN A 22 -47.50 16.51 -28.05
N ARG A 23 -46.29 16.25 -28.55
CA ARG A 23 -46.10 15.52 -29.82
C ARG A 23 -46.55 14.08 -29.71
N LEU A 24 -46.25 13.41 -28.60
CA LEU A 24 -46.72 12.04 -28.34
C LEU A 24 -48.25 11.95 -28.37
N LYS A 25 -48.96 12.93 -27.80
CA LYS A 25 -50.44 13.00 -27.85
C LYS A 25 -50.97 13.05 -29.28
N THR A 26 -50.29 13.75 -30.19
CA THR A 26 -50.71 13.89 -31.59
C THR A 26 -50.39 12.69 -32.48
N ILE A 27 -49.70 11.66 -31.97
CA ILE A 27 -49.40 10.45 -32.75
C ILE A 27 -50.72 9.74 -33.07
N GLY A 28 -51.01 9.62 -34.36
CA GLY A 28 -52.19 8.92 -34.85
C GLY A 28 -52.00 7.41 -34.84
N ILE A 29 -52.93 6.70 -34.21
CA ILE A 29 -52.99 5.24 -34.16
C ILE A 29 -54.17 4.78 -35.02
N LYS A 30 -53.93 3.81 -35.90
CA LYS A 30 -54.96 3.24 -36.75
C LYS A 30 -55.82 2.26 -35.97
N GLY A 31 -57.10 2.57 -35.81
CA GLY A 31 -58.10 1.70 -35.22
C GLY A 31 -58.45 0.50 -36.12
N ARG A 32 -59.13 -0.50 -35.55
CA ARG A 32 -59.51 -1.75 -36.25
C ARG A 32 -60.42 -1.50 -37.46
N ALA A 33 -61.22 -0.44 -37.42
CA ALA A 33 -62.10 -0.02 -38.52
C ALA A 33 -61.41 0.88 -39.56
N GLY A 34 -60.10 1.14 -39.42
CA GLY A 34 -59.31 1.95 -40.36
C GLY A 34 -59.32 3.46 -40.07
N ASN A 35 -60.07 3.92 -39.08
CA ASN A 35 -60.04 5.29 -38.58
C ASN A 35 -58.73 5.61 -37.84
N MET A 36 -58.24 6.84 -37.95
CA MET A 36 -57.08 7.32 -37.19
C MET A 36 -57.56 8.03 -35.94
N VAL A 37 -57.03 7.65 -34.78
CA VAL A 37 -57.34 8.26 -33.47
C VAL A 37 -56.03 8.75 -32.85
N GLN A 38 -56.03 9.93 -32.22
CA GLN A 38 -54.82 10.45 -31.60
C GLN A 38 -54.54 9.73 -30.27
N LEU A 39 -53.28 9.46 -29.97
CA LEU A 39 -52.90 8.79 -28.73
C LEU A 39 -53.36 9.55 -27.48
N GLY A 40 -53.45 10.88 -27.52
CA GLY A 40 -53.98 11.70 -26.43
C GLY A 40 -55.49 11.59 -26.19
N GLU A 41 -56.26 11.07 -27.16
CA GLU A 41 -57.70 10.80 -26.98
C GLU A 41 -57.95 9.44 -26.31
N LEU A 42 -56.95 8.56 -26.30
CA LEU A 42 -57.02 7.22 -25.73
C LEU A 42 -56.64 7.18 -24.23
N GLY A 43 -56.03 8.24 -23.70
CA GLY A 43 -55.62 8.31 -22.29
C GLY A 43 -54.79 9.54 -21.93
N THR A 44 -54.36 9.60 -20.67
CA THR A 44 -53.55 10.69 -20.12
C THR A 44 -52.11 10.24 -19.91
N PHE A 45 -51.16 11.14 -20.22
CA PHE A 45 -49.76 10.97 -19.86
C PHE A 45 -49.55 11.51 -18.45
N GLU A 46 -49.01 10.68 -17.56
CA GLU A 46 -48.65 11.06 -16.20
C GLU A 46 -47.13 11.05 -16.04
N GLU A 47 -46.59 12.12 -15.46
CA GLU A 47 -45.19 12.17 -15.10
C GLU A 47 -45.01 11.45 -13.76
N THR A 48 -44.23 10.36 -13.79
CA THR A 48 -43.94 9.57 -12.59
C THR A 48 -42.44 9.48 -12.38
N THR A 49 -42.05 9.19 -11.14
CA THR A 49 -40.65 8.94 -10.83
C THR A 49 -40.24 7.62 -11.46
N ARG A 50 -39.24 7.66 -12.34
CA ARG A 50 -38.68 6.45 -12.91
C ARG A 50 -38.07 5.60 -11.79
N GLU A 51 -38.51 4.34 -11.70
CA GLU A 51 -37.91 3.37 -10.80
C GLU A 51 -36.41 3.29 -11.04
N GLN A 52 -35.65 3.51 -9.97
CA GLN A 52 -34.21 3.35 -10.00
C GLN A 52 -33.85 1.87 -9.85
N THR A 53 -32.74 1.47 -10.46
CA THR A 53 -32.20 0.13 -10.26
C THR A 53 -31.92 -0.10 -8.77
N ILE A 54 -32.50 -1.15 -8.22
CA ILE A 54 -32.25 -1.55 -6.82
C ILE A 54 -31.05 -2.49 -6.80
N PHE A 55 -29.93 -1.99 -6.29
CA PHE A 55 -28.73 -2.81 -6.11
C PHE A 55 -28.91 -3.76 -4.93
N HIS A 56 -28.43 -4.98 -5.10
CA HIS A 56 -28.44 -6.01 -4.07
C HIS A 56 -27.03 -6.59 -3.94
N LYS A 57 -26.60 -6.80 -2.70
CA LYS A 57 -25.37 -7.53 -2.37
C LYS A 57 -25.68 -8.56 -1.30
N ASN A 58 -25.31 -9.82 -1.55
CA ASN A 58 -25.64 -10.94 -0.66
C ASN A 58 -27.12 -10.94 -0.24
N LEU A 59 -28.01 -10.72 -1.22
CA LEU A 59 -29.47 -10.62 -1.06
C LEU A 59 -29.97 -9.43 -0.22
N LYS A 60 -29.09 -8.53 0.23
CA LYS A 60 -29.48 -7.30 0.93
C LYS A 60 -29.47 -6.11 -0.03
N ARG A 61 -30.47 -5.23 0.06
CA ARG A 61 -30.49 -3.97 -0.69
C ARG A 61 -29.34 -3.08 -0.24
N VAL A 62 -28.64 -2.48 -1.21
CA VAL A 62 -27.49 -1.59 -0.95
C VAL A 62 -27.60 -0.33 -1.79
N ALA A 63 -27.02 0.76 -1.27
CA ALA A 63 -26.78 1.98 -2.00
C ALA A 63 -25.27 2.25 -1.99
N TYR A 64 -24.68 2.41 -3.17
CA TYR A 64 -23.27 2.72 -3.30
C TYR A 64 -23.05 4.22 -3.18
N VAL A 65 -22.21 4.62 -2.23
CA VAL A 65 -21.77 6.00 -2.07
C VAL A 65 -20.26 6.02 -2.31
N THR A 66 -19.84 6.72 -3.34
CA THR A 66 -18.44 6.87 -3.73
C THR A 66 -17.97 8.29 -3.46
N ALA A 67 -16.69 8.44 -3.17
CA ALA A 67 -16.05 9.73 -2.96
C ALA A 67 -14.57 9.64 -3.35
N GLU A 68 -14.00 10.75 -3.80
CA GLU A 68 -12.58 10.87 -4.11
C GLU A 68 -11.79 11.30 -2.89
N MET A 69 -10.58 10.78 -2.76
CA MET A 69 -9.73 10.95 -1.58
C MET A 69 -9.03 12.32 -1.50
N ALA A 70 -8.96 13.05 -2.62
CA ALA A 70 -8.48 14.44 -2.68
C ALA A 70 -7.15 14.70 -1.93
N GLY A 71 -6.13 13.86 -2.17
CA GLY A 71 -4.80 14.00 -1.55
C GLY A 71 -4.66 13.39 -0.14
N ARG A 72 -5.70 12.70 0.38
CA ARG A 72 -5.64 11.98 1.66
C ARG A 72 -5.48 10.48 1.46
N GLY A 73 -4.82 9.81 2.40
CA GLY A 73 -4.71 8.35 2.37
C GLY A 73 -6.04 7.67 2.74
N PRO A 74 -6.43 6.52 2.13
CA PRO A 74 -7.70 5.84 2.37
C PRO A 74 -8.05 5.62 3.85
N ALA A 75 -7.03 5.30 4.66
CA ALA A 75 -7.17 5.14 6.11
C ALA A 75 -7.76 6.37 6.80
N TYR A 76 -7.30 7.56 6.42
CA TYR A 76 -7.75 8.80 7.04
C TYR A 76 -9.20 9.12 6.72
N ALA A 77 -9.66 8.86 5.49
CA ALA A 77 -11.06 9.08 5.13
C ALA A 77 -12.00 8.10 5.82
N VAL A 78 -11.65 6.81 5.88
CA VAL A 78 -12.50 5.82 6.56
C VAL A 78 -12.56 6.10 8.06
N LEU A 79 -11.43 6.47 8.67
CA LEU A 79 -11.41 6.83 10.10
C LEU A 79 -12.19 8.12 10.38
N SER A 80 -12.10 9.14 9.51
CA SER A 80 -12.85 10.39 9.69
C SER A 80 -14.34 10.18 9.50
N LEU A 81 -14.76 9.48 8.43
CA LEU A 81 -16.16 9.16 8.17
C LEU A 81 -16.74 8.25 9.26
N GLY A 82 -15.95 7.27 9.73
CA GLY A 82 -16.33 6.42 10.86
C GLY A 82 -16.54 7.22 12.16
N ARG A 83 -15.76 8.27 12.41
CA ARG A 83 -16.00 9.19 13.55
C ARG A 83 -17.26 10.02 13.34
N THR A 84 -17.47 10.57 12.15
CA THR A 84 -18.67 11.36 11.82
C THR A 84 -19.94 10.55 11.98
N LEU A 85 -19.97 9.30 11.51
CA LEU A 85 -21.13 8.40 11.65
C LEU A 85 -21.37 7.95 13.09
N LYS A 86 -20.35 7.95 13.95
CA LYS A 86 -20.54 7.73 15.39
C LYS A 86 -21.19 8.93 16.08
N GLN A 87 -20.91 10.15 15.61
CA GLN A 87 -21.51 11.38 16.14
C GLN A 87 -22.92 11.62 15.58
N ASN A 88 -23.13 11.28 14.30
CA ASN A 88 -24.41 11.40 13.60
C ASN A 88 -24.82 10.01 13.11
N PRO A 89 -25.48 9.19 13.96
CA PRO A 89 -25.86 7.83 13.59
C PRO A 89 -26.90 7.84 12.47
N LEU A 90 -26.85 6.80 11.66
CA LEU A 90 -27.81 6.59 10.57
C LEU A 90 -29.20 6.27 11.12
N PRO A 91 -30.25 6.50 10.32
CA PRO A 91 -31.60 6.05 10.65
C PRO A 91 -31.63 4.55 10.99
N PRO A 92 -32.53 4.12 11.89
CA PRO A 92 -32.64 2.71 12.26
C PRO A 92 -32.91 1.83 11.04
N GLY A 93 -32.18 0.70 10.95
CA GLY A 93 -32.24 -0.23 9.82
C GLY A 93 -31.21 0.01 8.71
N MET A 94 -30.45 1.12 8.76
CA MET A 94 -29.32 1.35 7.85
C MET A 94 -27.98 1.02 8.52
N THR A 95 -27.12 0.32 7.80
CA THR A 95 -25.75 0.02 8.23
C THR A 95 -24.79 0.39 7.13
N VAL A 96 -23.70 1.08 7.48
CA VAL A 96 -22.60 1.34 6.54
C VAL A 96 -21.62 0.19 6.58
N ASP A 97 -21.36 -0.38 5.41
CA ASP A 97 -20.34 -1.41 5.21
C ASP A 97 -19.17 -0.85 4.41
N TRP A 98 -18.09 -0.49 5.09
CA TRP A 98 -16.83 -0.08 4.48
C TRP A 98 -16.07 -1.24 3.83
N LYS A 99 -16.46 -2.48 4.16
CA LYS A 99 -15.76 -3.70 3.75
C LYS A 99 -16.35 -4.35 2.49
N GLY A 100 -17.53 -3.93 2.05
CA GLY A 100 -18.26 -4.56 0.96
C GLY A 100 -17.44 -4.61 -0.33
N GLU A 101 -17.05 -3.45 -0.86
CA GLU A 101 -16.35 -3.30 -2.16
C GLU A 101 -15.33 -2.15 -2.16
N GLY A 102 -15.14 -1.48 -1.01
CA GLY A 102 -14.23 -0.36 -0.89
C GLY A 102 -12.76 -0.80 -0.84
N GLU A 103 -11.88 0.04 -1.38
CA GLU A 103 -10.42 -0.15 -1.35
C GLU A 103 -9.86 -0.35 0.06
N TRP A 104 -10.59 0.08 1.10
CA TRP A 104 -10.20 -0.08 2.50
C TRP A 104 -10.07 -1.53 2.94
N LYS A 105 -10.99 -2.43 2.56
CA LYS A 105 -10.87 -3.85 2.94
C LYS A 105 -9.61 -4.45 2.35
N ILE A 106 -9.38 -4.21 1.06
CA ILE A 106 -8.20 -4.67 0.35
C ILE A 106 -6.95 -4.11 1.01
N THR A 107 -6.93 -2.81 1.34
CA THR A 107 -5.81 -2.16 2.04
C THR A 107 -5.51 -2.85 3.37
N VAL A 108 -6.52 -3.06 4.23
CA VAL A 108 -6.33 -3.68 5.55
C VAL A 108 -5.90 -5.14 5.43
N ASP A 109 -6.52 -5.92 4.54
CA ASP A 109 -6.17 -7.32 4.35
C ASP A 109 -4.74 -7.46 3.81
N VAL A 110 -4.35 -6.67 2.80
CA VAL A 110 -2.98 -6.70 2.25
C VAL A 110 -1.94 -6.26 3.28
N PHE A 111 -2.19 -5.18 4.03
CA PHE A 111 -1.26 -4.74 5.08
C PHE A 111 -1.12 -5.75 6.21
N ARG A 112 -2.23 -6.38 6.63
CA ARG A 112 -2.22 -7.45 7.64
C ARG A 112 -1.40 -8.63 7.14
N ASP A 113 -1.68 -9.10 5.92
CA ASP A 113 -1.06 -10.30 5.37
C ASP A 113 0.44 -10.07 5.10
N LEU A 114 0.83 -8.89 4.61
CA LEU A 114 2.24 -8.49 4.50
C LEU A 114 2.92 -8.35 5.86
N GLY A 115 2.23 -7.82 6.86
CA GLY A 115 2.75 -7.69 8.23
C GLY A 115 3.01 -9.07 8.86
N LEU A 116 2.08 -10.02 8.69
CA LEU A 116 2.25 -11.39 9.13
C LEU A 116 3.37 -12.10 8.35
N ALA A 117 3.46 -11.89 7.04
CA ALA A 117 4.54 -12.42 6.21
C ALA A 117 5.90 -11.86 6.65
N PHE A 118 5.98 -10.57 7.00
CA PHE A 118 7.19 -9.96 7.53
C PHE A 118 7.59 -10.59 8.88
N ALA A 119 6.66 -10.77 9.81
CA ALA A 119 6.93 -11.43 11.08
C ALA A 119 7.42 -12.88 10.89
N ALA A 120 6.79 -13.63 9.98
CA ALA A 120 7.22 -14.98 9.63
C ALA A 120 8.63 -14.99 9.01
N ALA A 121 8.93 -14.04 8.12
CA ALA A 121 10.26 -13.90 7.52
C ALA A 121 11.33 -13.54 8.57
N LEU A 122 11.02 -12.67 9.52
CA LEU A 122 11.91 -12.36 10.65
C LEU A 122 12.20 -13.61 11.48
N LEU A 123 11.18 -14.40 11.81
CA LEU A 123 11.37 -15.64 12.55
C LEU A 123 12.24 -16.63 11.76
N ALA A 124 11.98 -16.81 10.46
CA ALA A 124 12.77 -17.67 9.60
C ALA A 124 14.25 -17.22 9.54
N ILE A 125 14.50 -15.92 9.38
CA ILE A 125 15.85 -15.35 9.42
C ILE A 125 16.49 -15.60 10.79
N TYR A 126 15.76 -15.46 11.90
CA TYR A 126 16.29 -15.72 13.24
C TYR A 126 16.78 -17.15 13.38
N VAL A 127 15.95 -18.12 12.98
CA VAL A 127 16.30 -19.54 13.05
C VAL A 127 17.51 -19.86 12.18
N LEU A 128 17.57 -19.32 10.96
CA LEU A 128 18.73 -19.48 10.06
C LEU A 128 20.00 -18.89 10.68
N LEU A 129 19.92 -17.71 11.29
CA LEU A 129 21.05 -17.07 11.96
C LEU A 129 21.50 -17.83 13.19
N VAL A 130 20.59 -18.37 13.99
CA VAL A 130 20.93 -19.21 15.15
C VAL A 130 21.69 -20.46 14.68
N TYR A 131 21.23 -21.08 13.59
CA TYR A 131 21.89 -22.24 13.00
C TYR A 131 23.31 -21.90 12.50
N GLU A 132 23.45 -20.79 11.77
CA GLU A 132 24.73 -20.36 11.20
C GLU A 132 25.73 -19.91 12.28
N THR A 133 25.31 -19.02 13.17
CA THR A 133 26.18 -18.41 14.19
C THR A 133 26.43 -19.32 15.39
N LYS A 134 25.67 -20.42 15.52
CA LYS A 134 25.66 -21.34 16.67
C LYS A 134 25.50 -20.59 18.01
N SER A 135 24.79 -19.46 17.99
CA SER A 135 24.59 -18.58 19.14
C SER A 135 23.19 -17.97 19.09
N TYR A 136 22.55 -17.81 20.25
CA TYR A 136 21.25 -17.13 20.35
C TYR A 136 21.36 -15.60 20.48
N ALA A 137 22.52 -15.10 20.92
CA ALA A 137 22.76 -13.68 21.16
C ALA A 137 23.16 -12.93 19.88
N LEU A 138 24.04 -13.52 19.06
CA LEU A 138 24.53 -12.91 17.82
C LEU A 138 23.38 -12.59 16.82
N PRO A 139 22.41 -13.49 16.58
CA PRO A 139 21.25 -13.19 15.75
C PRO A 139 20.44 -12.00 16.27
N GLY A 140 20.27 -11.89 17.59
CA GLY A 140 19.57 -10.77 18.21
C GLY A 140 20.27 -9.43 17.95
N ILE A 141 21.60 -9.39 18.02
CA ILE A 141 22.39 -8.18 17.69
C ILE A 141 22.21 -7.81 16.22
N ILE A 142 22.27 -8.78 15.31
CA ILE A 142 22.09 -8.53 13.87
C ILE A 142 20.68 -7.97 13.61
N MET A 143 19.67 -8.54 14.26
CA MET A 143 18.27 -8.14 14.13
C MET A 143 17.95 -6.77 14.71
N LEU A 144 18.76 -6.25 15.65
CA LEU A 144 18.62 -4.88 16.16
C LEU A 144 18.69 -3.83 15.03
N SER A 145 19.36 -4.18 13.94
CA SER A 145 19.45 -3.36 12.73
C SER A 145 18.12 -3.21 11.99
N ILE A 146 17.16 -4.12 12.17
CA ILE A 146 15.87 -4.10 11.46
C ILE A 146 14.95 -3.02 12.00
N PRO A 147 14.69 -2.88 13.32
CA PRO A 147 13.96 -1.72 13.85
C PRO A 147 14.59 -0.38 13.48
N LEU A 148 15.93 -0.32 13.39
CA LEU A 148 16.64 0.89 12.94
C LEU A 148 16.28 1.27 11.50
N THR A 149 15.89 0.32 10.66
CA THR A 149 15.39 0.63 9.31
C THR A 149 14.07 1.40 9.33
N MET A 150 13.16 1.08 10.26
CA MET A 150 11.89 1.80 10.39
C MET A 150 12.12 3.26 10.79
N ILE A 151 13.14 3.52 11.61
CA ILE A 151 13.59 4.87 11.97
C ILE A 151 14.14 5.61 10.75
N GLY A 152 14.62 4.91 9.72
CA GLY A 152 14.97 5.51 8.43
C GLY A 152 13.76 5.77 7.53
N ILE A 153 12.92 4.75 7.36
CA ILE A 153 11.81 4.79 6.40
C ILE A 153 10.74 5.81 6.82
N MET A 154 10.25 5.74 8.06
CA MET A 154 9.10 6.55 8.47
C MET A 154 9.39 8.06 8.44
N PRO A 155 10.49 8.56 9.04
CA PRO A 155 10.89 9.95 8.89
C PRO A 155 11.32 10.31 7.47
N GLY A 156 11.87 9.36 6.71
CA GLY A 156 12.22 9.54 5.31
C GLY A 156 11.00 9.89 4.45
N PHE A 157 9.90 9.14 4.59
CA PHE A 157 8.63 9.46 3.93
C PHE A 157 8.04 10.79 4.40
N TRP A 158 8.16 11.11 5.69
CA TRP A 158 7.72 12.41 6.20
C TRP A 158 8.53 13.57 5.60
N LEU A 159 9.87 13.45 5.56
CA LEU A 159 10.76 14.43 4.96
C LEU A 159 10.55 14.56 3.45
N LEU A 160 10.35 13.43 2.76
CA LEU A 160 10.01 13.42 1.34
C LEU A 160 8.73 14.21 1.07
N ASN A 161 7.69 13.96 1.86
CA ASN A 161 6.43 14.69 1.75
C ASN A 161 6.58 16.16 2.14
N LEU A 162 7.53 16.53 3.00
CA LEU A 162 7.82 17.94 3.27
C LEU A 162 8.50 18.65 2.08
N LEU A 163 9.36 17.94 1.35
CA LEU A 163 10.19 18.51 0.27
C LEU A 163 9.53 18.44 -1.13
N VAL A 164 8.76 17.38 -1.38
CA VAL A 164 8.28 16.99 -2.72
C VAL A 164 6.77 17.14 -2.86
N ASN A 165 6.01 17.33 -1.76
CA ASN A 165 4.57 17.56 -1.86
C ASN A 165 4.32 18.89 -2.59
N ARG A 166 4.07 18.79 -3.89
CA ARG A 166 3.64 19.89 -4.73
C ARG A 166 2.17 19.68 -5.03
N PRO A 167 1.30 20.65 -4.69
CA PRO A 167 -0.12 20.50 -4.96
C PRO A 167 -0.36 20.44 -6.46
N ILE A 168 -1.18 19.49 -6.90
CA ILE A 168 -1.62 19.34 -8.29
C ILE A 168 -3.13 19.62 -8.31
N GLY A 169 -3.55 20.66 -9.03
CA GLY A 169 -4.96 21.02 -9.12
C GLY A 169 -5.60 21.48 -7.79
N GLY A 170 -4.79 22.01 -6.86
CA GLY A 170 -5.26 22.49 -5.55
C GLY A 170 -5.33 21.42 -4.46
N PHE A 171 -4.92 20.18 -4.74
CA PHE A 171 -4.85 19.08 -3.78
C PHE A 171 -3.41 18.65 -3.54
N ASP A 172 -3.09 18.26 -2.30
CA ASP A 172 -1.78 17.68 -1.93
C ASP A 172 -1.52 16.39 -2.72
N ASN A 173 -0.27 16.16 -3.14
CA ASN A 173 0.16 14.92 -3.79
C ASN A 173 1.30 14.25 -2.99
N PRO A 174 1.01 13.76 -1.78
CA PRO A 174 2.02 13.09 -0.96
C PRO A 174 2.29 11.68 -1.50
N VAL A 175 3.54 11.25 -1.36
CA VAL A 175 3.92 9.85 -1.54
C VAL A 175 3.51 9.09 -0.27
N PHE A 176 2.52 8.22 -0.42
CA PHE A 176 2.00 7.43 0.69
C PHE A 176 2.87 6.20 0.97
N PHE A 177 2.90 5.80 2.24
CA PHE A 177 3.37 4.47 2.61
C PHE A 177 2.30 3.44 2.21
N THR A 178 2.52 2.76 1.09
CA THR A 178 1.60 1.77 0.51
C THR A 178 2.08 0.34 0.77
N ALA A 179 1.31 -0.66 0.31
CA ALA A 179 1.72 -2.06 0.34
C ALA A 179 3.06 -2.31 -0.37
N THR A 180 3.37 -1.56 -1.45
CA THR A 180 4.65 -1.68 -2.15
C THR A 180 5.82 -1.17 -1.29
N ALA A 181 5.60 -0.16 -0.44
CA ALA A 181 6.59 0.29 0.55
C ALA A 181 6.86 -0.78 1.64
N MET A 182 5.85 -1.57 2.05
CA MET A 182 6.08 -2.72 2.94
C MET A 182 6.94 -3.79 2.29
N ILE A 183 6.75 -4.07 1.00
CA ILE A 183 7.59 -5.00 0.25
C ILE A 183 9.05 -4.51 0.25
N GLY A 184 9.28 -3.22 0.02
CA GLY A 184 10.61 -2.63 0.10
C GLY A 184 11.23 -2.73 1.50
N MET A 185 10.44 -2.55 2.57
CA MET A 185 10.90 -2.78 3.95
C MET A 185 11.31 -4.24 4.20
N ILE A 186 10.54 -5.21 3.69
CA ILE A 186 10.88 -6.64 3.81
C ILE A 186 12.20 -6.93 3.07
N ALA A 187 12.36 -6.42 1.84
CA ALA A 187 13.59 -6.57 1.07
C ALA A 187 14.79 -5.95 1.78
N LEU A 188 14.61 -4.77 2.37
CA LEU A 188 15.62 -4.06 3.14
C LEU A 188 16.08 -4.85 4.36
N ALA A 189 15.16 -5.49 5.09
CA ALA A 189 15.51 -6.32 6.24
C ALA A 189 16.52 -7.42 5.85
N GLY A 190 16.35 -8.05 4.68
CA GLY A 190 17.31 -9.03 4.15
C GLY A 190 18.68 -8.43 3.83
N ILE A 191 18.73 -7.24 3.22
CA ILE A 191 20.00 -6.55 2.90
C ILE A 191 20.75 -6.17 4.17
N VAL A 192 20.04 -5.61 5.15
CA VAL A 192 20.62 -5.17 6.42
C VAL A 192 21.12 -6.36 7.23
N VAL A 193 20.35 -7.45 7.27
CA VAL A 193 20.80 -8.71 7.90
C VAL A 193 22.06 -9.24 7.22
N ARG A 194 22.12 -9.27 5.89
CA ARG A 194 23.33 -9.69 5.16
C ARG A 194 24.57 -8.88 5.57
N ASN A 195 24.44 -7.56 5.63
CA ASN A 195 25.55 -6.68 6.02
C ASN A 195 25.96 -6.93 7.49
N GLY A 196 24.99 -7.14 8.38
CA GLY A 196 25.22 -7.45 9.79
C GLY A 196 25.93 -8.79 10.02
N ILE A 197 25.52 -9.85 9.30
CA ILE A 197 26.16 -11.18 9.38
C ILE A 197 27.66 -11.07 9.04
N ILE A 198 27.97 -10.45 7.91
CA ILE A 198 29.35 -10.34 7.41
C ILE A 198 30.24 -9.55 8.38
N LEU A 199 29.69 -8.52 9.01
CA LEU A 199 30.40 -7.72 10.00
C LEU A 199 30.66 -8.51 11.29
N ILE A 200 29.62 -9.15 11.85
CA ILE A 200 29.72 -9.97 13.07
C ILE A 200 30.66 -11.17 12.87
N ASP A 201 30.59 -11.83 11.72
CA ASP A 201 31.44 -12.98 11.42
C ASP A 201 32.94 -12.60 11.38
N PHE A 202 33.25 -11.43 10.81
CA PHE A 202 34.62 -10.91 10.80
C PHE A 202 35.10 -10.56 12.22
N ILE A 203 34.27 -9.88 13.02
CA ILE A 203 34.57 -9.56 14.43
C ILE A 203 34.85 -10.85 15.20
N ARG A 204 33.99 -11.86 15.05
CA ARG A 204 34.12 -13.14 15.74
C ARG A 204 35.37 -13.88 15.31
N THR A 205 35.67 -13.91 14.02
CA THR A 205 36.88 -14.55 13.47
C THR A 205 38.15 -13.92 14.03
N ASN A 206 38.20 -12.59 14.10
CA ASN A 206 39.32 -11.86 14.66
C ASN A 206 39.46 -12.07 16.18
N THR A 207 38.34 -12.06 16.91
CA THR A 207 38.32 -12.36 18.35
C THR A 207 38.81 -13.79 18.62
N MET A 208 38.43 -14.77 17.78
CA MET A 208 38.90 -16.16 17.88
C MET A 208 40.39 -16.31 17.54
N ARG A 209 41.00 -15.35 16.83
CA ARG A 209 42.45 -15.29 16.57
C ARG A 209 43.24 -14.65 17.71
N GLY A 210 42.58 -14.27 18.81
CA GLY A 210 43.20 -13.69 20.00
C GLY A 210 43.29 -12.16 19.99
N GLU A 211 42.68 -11.48 19.02
CA GLU A 211 42.57 -10.02 19.06
C GLU A 211 41.57 -9.58 20.14
N SER A 212 41.87 -8.49 20.84
CA SER A 212 40.90 -7.88 21.77
C SER A 212 39.60 -7.52 21.05
N VAL A 213 38.46 -7.67 21.71
CA VAL A 213 37.13 -7.41 21.12
C VAL A 213 37.07 -5.99 20.51
N LYS A 214 37.70 -5.00 21.15
CA LYS A 214 37.74 -3.63 20.65
C LYS A 214 38.53 -3.51 19.34
N GLN A 215 39.69 -4.16 19.25
CA GLN A 215 40.52 -4.13 18.04
C GLN A 215 39.85 -4.88 16.89
N ALA A 216 39.31 -6.06 17.15
CA ALA A 216 38.57 -6.86 16.17
C ALA A 216 37.41 -6.09 15.55
N VAL A 217 36.71 -5.28 16.34
CA VAL A 217 35.60 -4.42 15.88
C VAL A 217 36.09 -3.28 14.97
N LEU A 218 37.19 -2.63 15.32
CA LEU A 218 37.77 -1.56 14.51
C LEU A 218 38.24 -2.09 13.15
N ASP A 219 38.93 -3.23 13.15
CA ASP A 219 39.46 -3.85 11.94
C ASP A 219 38.33 -4.38 11.05
N ALA A 220 37.30 -5.00 11.65
CA ALA A 220 36.10 -5.40 10.93
C ALA A 220 35.40 -4.21 10.27
N GLY A 221 35.25 -3.10 11.00
CA GLY A 221 34.66 -1.86 10.48
C GLY A 221 35.45 -1.33 9.29
N ALA A 222 36.77 -1.22 9.41
CA ALA A 222 37.63 -0.69 8.36
C ALA A 222 37.58 -1.52 7.06
N VAL A 223 37.60 -2.85 7.17
CA VAL A 223 37.57 -3.75 6.00
C VAL A 223 36.19 -3.80 5.35
N ARG A 224 35.12 -3.72 6.15
CA ARG A 224 33.74 -3.89 5.65
C ARG A 224 33.06 -2.60 5.22
N PHE A 225 33.54 -1.43 5.66
CA PHE A 225 32.94 -0.14 5.32
C PHE A 225 32.79 0.04 3.80
N ARG A 226 33.88 -0.14 3.04
CA ARG A 226 33.87 0.10 1.59
C ARG A 226 32.92 -0.85 0.83
N PRO A 227 32.95 -2.18 1.04
CA PRO A 227 31.97 -3.09 0.43
C PRO A 227 30.50 -2.79 0.80
N ILE A 228 30.22 -2.45 2.07
CA ILE A 228 28.86 -2.17 2.54
C ILE A 228 28.32 -0.90 1.88
N VAL A 229 29.12 0.18 1.86
CA VAL A 229 28.74 1.46 1.23
C VAL A 229 28.54 1.30 -0.28
N LEU A 230 29.40 0.54 -0.96
CA LEU A 230 29.22 0.24 -2.40
C LEU A 230 27.92 -0.49 -2.68
N THR A 231 27.59 -1.51 -1.88
CA THR A 231 26.35 -2.28 -2.06
C THR A 231 25.13 -1.39 -1.83
N ALA A 232 25.12 -0.63 -0.73
CA ALA A 232 24.03 0.29 -0.43
C ALA A 232 23.88 1.37 -1.52
N GLY A 233 24.99 1.96 -1.97
CA GLY A 233 25.04 2.96 -3.03
C GLY A 233 24.45 2.45 -4.34
N THR A 234 24.89 1.28 -4.80
CA THR A 234 24.39 0.67 -6.04
C THR A 234 22.90 0.36 -5.95
N THR A 235 22.41 -0.16 -4.83
CA THR A 235 20.97 -0.43 -4.65
C THR A 235 20.15 0.85 -4.60
N MET A 236 20.64 1.91 -3.93
CA MET A 236 19.97 3.22 -3.91
C MET A 236 19.88 3.82 -5.32
N LEU A 237 20.97 3.79 -6.09
CA LEU A 237 20.99 4.26 -7.48
C LEU A 237 20.10 3.40 -8.39
N GLY A 238 20.05 2.09 -8.17
CA GLY A 238 19.17 1.18 -8.91
C GLY A 238 17.68 1.36 -8.58
N ALA A 239 17.36 1.79 -7.36
CA ALA A 239 15.99 2.11 -6.96
C ALA A 239 15.52 3.49 -7.46
N TRP A 240 16.45 4.38 -7.82
CA TRP A 240 16.13 5.75 -8.25
C TRP A 240 15.14 5.82 -9.44
N PRO A 241 15.30 5.08 -10.55
CA PRO A 241 14.34 5.15 -11.66
C PRO A 241 12.92 4.71 -11.26
N ILE A 242 12.81 3.80 -10.28
CA ILE A 242 11.53 3.26 -9.80
C ILE A 242 10.76 4.33 -9.01
N THR A 243 11.42 5.36 -8.46
CA THR A 243 10.72 6.46 -7.76
C THR A 243 9.82 7.27 -8.69
N LEU A 244 10.03 7.20 -10.00
CA LEU A 244 9.24 7.91 -11.01
C LEU A 244 7.91 7.21 -11.33
N ASP A 245 7.75 5.95 -10.91
CA ASP A 245 6.54 5.16 -11.15
C ASP A 245 5.49 5.42 -10.05
N PRO A 246 4.24 5.79 -10.39
CA PRO A 246 3.18 6.02 -9.41
C PRO A 246 2.87 4.82 -8.50
N ILE A 247 3.00 3.60 -9.00
CA ILE A 247 2.64 2.36 -8.29
C ILE A 247 3.81 1.87 -7.42
N PHE A 248 5.03 1.93 -7.96
CA PHE A 248 6.22 1.39 -7.29
C PHE A 248 7.07 2.43 -6.54
N SER A 249 6.73 3.71 -6.62
CA SER A 249 7.45 4.77 -5.91
C SER A 249 7.61 4.50 -4.41
N GLY A 250 6.58 3.99 -3.74
CA GLY A 250 6.64 3.64 -2.32
C GLY A 250 7.70 2.58 -2.00
N LEU A 251 7.84 1.55 -2.85
CA LEU A 251 8.88 0.54 -2.72
C LEU A 251 10.27 1.19 -2.83
N ALA A 252 10.48 2.01 -3.85
CA ALA A 252 11.77 2.64 -4.12
C ALA A 252 12.20 3.58 -2.99
N TRP A 253 11.32 4.47 -2.54
CA TRP A 253 11.61 5.40 -1.45
C TRP A 253 11.88 4.68 -0.13
N SER A 254 11.17 3.58 0.16
CA SER A 254 11.45 2.77 1.35
C SER A 254 12.84 2.16 1.33
N ILE A 255 13.31 1.70 0.16
CA ILE A 255 14.66 1.15 -0.01
C ILE A 255 15.71 2.26 0.11
N ILE A 256 15.51 3.41 -0.54
CA ILE A 256 16.47 4.51 -0.55
C ILE A 256 16.68 5.07 0.87
N PHE A 257 15.61 5.52 1.52
CA PHE A 257 15.72 6.07 2.88
C PHE A 257 16.11 4.99 3.89
N GLY A 258 15.56 3.79 3.72
CA GLY A 258 15.88 2.63 4.53
C GLY A 258 17.37 2.31 4.50
N LEU A 259 17.97 2.17 3.31
CA LEU A 259 19.40 1.85 3.16
C LEU A 259 20.30 2.97 3.62
N PHE A 260 19.95 4.22 3.31
CA PHE A 260 20.76 5.37 3.67
C PHE A 260 20.92 5.45 5.20
N VAL A 261 19.79 5.42 5.91
CA VAL A 261 19.79 5.53 7.37
C VAL A 261 20.27 4.24 8.02
N SER A 262 19.76 3.07 7.61
CA SER A 262 20.16 1.80 8.24
C SER A 262 21.63 1.46 8.02
N THR A 263 22.23 1.78 6.87
CA THR A 263 23.67 1.56 6.69
C THR A 263 24.48 2.38 7.68
N ALA A 264 24.13 3.65 7.87
CA ALA A 264 24.81 4.52 8.84
C ALA A 264 24.65 4.00 10.28
N PHE A 265 23.41 3.63 10.67
CA PHE A 265 23.15 3.12 12.01
C PHE A 265 23.74 1.72 12.23
N THR A 266 23.71 0.82 11.25
CA THR A 266 24.22 -0.56 11.38
C THR A 266 25.72 -0.56 11.64
N LEU A 267 26.47 0.27 10.90
CA LEU A 267 27.93 0.41 11.07
C LEU A 267 28.34 1.00 12.43
N MET A 268 27.41 1.62 13.16
CA MET A 268 27.67 2.19 14.48
C MET A 268 27.10 1.31 15.60
N VAL A 269 25.81 0.97 15.50
CA VAL A 269 25.04 0.28 16.55
C VAL A 269 25.43 -1.19 16.66
N VAL A 270 25.66 -1.91 15.56
CA VAL A 270 26.02 -3.34 15.63
C VAL A 270 27.37 -3.55 16.33
N PRO A 271 28.45 -2.82 15.96
CA PRO A 271 29.70 -2.81 16.72
C PRO A 271 29.52 -2.52 18.21
N VAL A 272 28.81 -1.44 18.54
CA VAL A 272 28.62 -1.02 19.94
C VAL A 272 27.84 -2.06 20.74
N ALA A 273 26.78 -2.62 20.17
CA ALA A 273 25.99 -3.69 20.79
C ALA A 273 26.84 -4.95 21.02
N TYR A 274 27.71 -5.30 20.06
CA TYR A 274 28.64 -6.42 20.21
C TYR A 274 29.63 -6.19 21.35
N VAL A 275 30.29 -5.04 21.39
CA VAL A 275 31.24 -4.69 22.47
C VAL A 275 30.54 -4.65 23.83
N MET A 276 29.31 -4.14 23.92
CA MET A 276 28.56 -4.10 25.18
C MET A 276 28.26 -5.50 25.74
N LEU A 277 27.98 -6.47 24.87
CA LEU A 277 27.67 -7.85 25.25
C LEU A 277 28.92 -8.70 25.52
N TYR A 278 29.95 -8.57 24.68
CA TYR A 278 31.13 -9.43 24.72
C TYR A 278 32.38 -8.78 25.32
N GLY A 279 32.45 -7.45 25.35
CA GLY A 279 33.59 -6.70 25.90
C GLY A 279 33.74 -6.80 27.42
N LYS A 280 32.70 -7.21 28.16
CA LYS A 280 32.81 -7.48 29.61
C LYS A 280 33.48 -8.81 29.96
N LYS A 281 33.60 -9.76 29.03
CA LYS A 281 34.25 -11.06 29.27
C LYS A 281 35.77 -11.02 29.24
N GLU A 282 36.39 -9.89 28.87
CA GLU A 282 37.84 -9.68 28.91
C GLU A 282 38.34 -9.14 30.26
N VAL A 283 37.45 -8.85 31.22
CA VAL A 283 37.79 -8.31 32.54
C VAL A 283 37.48 -9.33 33.64
N GLU A 284 38.00 -10.54 33.52
CA GLU A 284 38.25 -11.40 34.68
C GLU A 284 39.69 -11.93 34.56
N PRO A 285 40.61 -11.45 35.43
CA PRO A 285 42.00 -11.92 35.47
C PRO A 285 42.14 -13.36 35.96
#